data_AF-A0A834DUI7-F1
#
_entry.id   AF-A0A834DUI7-F1
#
_cell.length_a   1.000
_cell.length_b   1.000
_cell.length_c   1.000
_cell.angle_alpha   90.00
_cell.angle_beta   90.00
_cell.angle_gamma   90.00
#
_symmetry.space_group_name_H-M   'P 1'
#
loop_
_entity.id
_entity.type
_entity.pdbx_description
1 polymer ?
#
loop_
_entity_poly.entity_id
_entity_poly.type
_entity_poly.pdbx_seq_one_letter_code
_entity_poly.pdbx_strand_id
1 'polypeptide(L)'
;MEVFVDDETKLTLHGLQQYYVKLKDSEKNRKLFDLLDVLEFNQVVIFVKSVQRCMALAQLLVEQNFPAIAIHRGMAQEERLSRYQQFKDFQRRILVATNLFGRGMDIERVNIVFNYDMPEDSDTYLHRVARAGRFGTKGLAITFVSDENDAKILNDVQDRFEVNVAELPEEIDISTYIEQSR
;
A
#
# COMPACT_ATOMS: atom_id res chain seq x y z
N MET A 1 -32.89 5.83 -17.13
CA MET A 1 -31.73 6.54 -17.68
C MET A 1 -30.51 5.83 -17.14
N GLU A 2 -30.00 4.88 -17.91
CA GLU A 2 -28.84 4.08 -17.54
C GLU A 2 -27.62 4.99 -17.65
N VAL A 3 -27.01 5.28 -16.50
CA VAL A 3 -25.76 6.04 -16.45
C VAL A 3 -24.64 5.05 -16.74
N PHE A 4 -24.22 5.01 -18.01
CA PHE A 4 -22.93 4.43 -18.38
C PHE A 4 -21.86 5.36 -17.81
N VAL A 5 -21.20 4.91 -16.74
CA VAL A 5 -20.01 5.59 -16.22
C VAL A 5 -18.81 5.04 -16.99
N ASP A 6 -18.18 5.96 -17.72
CA ASP A 6 -16.96 5.83 -18.53
C ASP A 6 -15.94 4.85 -17.92
N ASP A 7 -15.53 3.86 -18.73
CA ASP A 7 -14.68 2.72 -18.33
C ASP A 7 -13.19 3.07 -18.20
N GLU A 8 -12.78 4.34 -18.35
CA GLU A 8 -11.37 4.73 -18.45
C GLU A 8 -11.04 6.07 -17.78
N THR A 9 -11.48 6.29 -16.53
CA THR A 9 -10.71 7.21 -15.68
C THR A 9 -9.39 6.52 -15.34
N LYS A 10 -8.42 6.62 -16.27
CA LYS A 10 -7.02 6.20 -16.09
C LYS A 10 -6.59 6.62 -14.69
N LEU A 11 -6.46 5.65 -13.78
CA LEU A 11 -5.79 5.85 -12.51
C LEU A 11 -4.36 6.26 -12.87
N THR A 12 -4.07 7.57 -12.78
CA THR A 12 -2.76 8.10 -13.12
C THR A 12 -1.89 8.06 -11.88
N LEU A 13 -0.66 7.59 -12.04
CA LEU A 13 0.36 7.51 -10.98
C LEU A 13 1.09 8.85 -10.76
N HIS A 14 0.52 9.95 -11.25
CA HIS A 14 1.14 11.28 -11.15
C HIS A 14 1.23 11.74 -9.69
N GLY A 15 2.44 12.09 -9.24
CA GLY A 15 2.70 12.56 -7.87
C GLY A 15 3.05 11.45 -6.87
N LEU A 16 3.04 10.18 -7.29
CA LEU A 16 3.42 9.04 -6.47
C LEU A 16 4.90 8.69 -6.66
N GLN A 17 5.66 8.70 -5.57
CA GLN A 17 7.01 8.14 -5.52
C GLN A 17 6.92 6.61 -5.42
N GLN A 18 7.60 5.89 -6.30
CA GLN A 18 7.50 4.44 -6.38
C GLN A 18 8.89 3.82 -6.32
N TYR A 19 9.10 2.94 -5.34
CA TYR A 19 10.35 2.23 -5.16
C TYR A 19 10.14 0.74 -4.93
N TYR A 20 11.19 -0.04 -5.14
CA TYR A 20 11.25 -1.45 -4.74
C TYR A 20 12.45 -1.73 -3.83
N VAL A 21 12.36 -2.82 -3.07
CA VAL A 21 13.49 -3.39 -2.33
C VAL A 21 13.61 -4.87 -2.68
N LYS A 22 14.81 -5.33 -3.04
CA LYS A 22 15.11 -6.76 -3.21
C LYS A 22 15.54 -7.36 -1.89
N LEU A 23 14.84 -8.38 -1.42
CA LEU A 23 15.12 -9.04 -0.14
C LEU A 23 14.44 -10.41 -0.05
N LYS A 24 14.99 -11.32 0.76
CA LYS A 24 14.34 -12.62 1.03
C LYS A 24 13.06 -12.42 1.85
N ASP A 25 12.11 -13.35 1.72
CA ASP A 25 10.84 -13.27 2.50
C ASP A 25 11.10 -13.21 4.01
N SER A 26 12.14 -13.90 4.49
CA SER A 26 12.58 -13.89 5.90
C SER A 26 13.07 -12.53 6.40
N GLU A 27 13.49 -11.64 5.50
CA GLU A 27 14.06 -10.32 5.82
C GLU A 27 13.00 -9.23 5.80
N LYS A 28 11.80 -9.50 5.24
CA LYS A 28 10.74 -8.51 5.06
C LYS A 28 10.25 -7.87 6.34
N ASN A 29 10.06 -8.65 7.41
CA ASN A 29 9.64 -8.09 8.70
C ASN A 29 10.65 -7.04 9.18
N ARG A 30 11.94 -7.40 9.22
CA ARG A 30 13.01 -6.51 9.65
C ARG A 30 13.03 -5.25 8.79
N LYS A 31 13.04 -5.40 7.46
CA LYS A 31 13.08 -4.25 6.55
C LYS A 31 11.85 -3.36 6.69
N LEU A 32 10.66 -3.94 6.88
CA LEU A 32 9.44 -3.18 7.12
C LEU A 32 9.55 -2.35 8.42
N PHE A 33 10.02 -2.94 9.52
CA PHE A 33 10.22 -2.21 10.78
C PHE A 33 11.24 -1.08 10.63
N ASP A 34 12.40 -1.36 10.01
CA ASP A 34 13.41 -0.34 9.75
C ASP A 34 12.82 0.84 8.95
N LEU A 35 11.93 0.57 7.98
CA LEU A 35 11.26 1.61 7.19
C LEU A 35 10.16 2.33 7.97
N LEU A 36 9.41 1.64 8.83
CA LEU A 36 8.40 2.28 9.68
C LEU A 36 9.02 3.18 10.77
N ASP A 37 10.27 2.90 11.18
CA ASP A 37 11.01 3.73 12.13
C ASP A 37 11.63 4.97 11.48
N VAL A 38 12.07 4.87 10.22
CA VAL A 38 12.76 5.95 9.50
C VAL A 38 11.79 6.86 8.74
N LEU A 39 10.75 6.31 8.11
CA LEU A 39 9.84 7.09 7.29
C LEU A 39 8.80 7.79 8.15
N GLU A 40 8.65 9.09 7.97
CA GLU A 40 7.50 9.81 8.53
C GLU A 40 6.24 9.40 7.77
N PHE A 41 5.12 9.19 8.46
CA PHE A 41 3.83 8.88 7.83
C PHE A 41 2.63 9.34 8.67
N ASN A 42 1.48 9.53 8.03
CA ASN A 42 0.22 9.76 8.72
C ASN A 42 -0.46 8.40 8.97
N GLN A 43 -0.78 7.72 7.88
CA GLN A 43 -1.28 6.35 7.87
C GLN A 43 -0.61 5.52 6.78
N VAL A 44 -0.44 4.24 7.06
CA VAL A 44 0.20 3.26 6.19
C VAL A 44 -0.79 2.16 5.84
N VAL A 45 -0.79 1.74 4.57
CA VAL A 45 -1.47 0.51 4.13
C VAL A 45 -0.43 -0.52 3.71
N ILE A 46 -0.53 -1.74 4.23
CA ILE A 46 0.38 -2.85 3.93
C ILE A 46 -0.42 -3.98 3.29
N PHE A 47 -0.11 -4.30 2.04
CA PHE A 47 -0.75 -5.37 1.30
C PHE A 47 0.01 -6.69 1.40
N VAL A 48 -0.70 -7.76 1.71
CA VAL A 48 -0.17 -9.13 1.84
C VAL A 48 -1.00 -10.12 1.03
N LYS A 49 -0.44 -11.29 0.69
CA LYS A 49 -1.10 -12.24 -0.23
C LYS A 49 -2.14 -13.16 0.40
N SER A 50 -2.13 -13.33 1.73
CA SER A 50 -3.02 -14.31 2.40
C SER A 50 -3.60 -13.81 3.71
N VAL A 51 -4.74 -14.40 4.10
CA VAL A 51 -5.42 -14.13 5.37
C VAL A 51 -4.49 -14.41 6.56
N GLN A 52 -3.77 -15.52 6.52
CA GLN A 52 -2.83 -15.91 7.57
C GLN A 52 -1.71 -14.87 7.72
N ARG A 53 -1.12 -14.40 6.61
CA ARG A 53 -0.08 -13.37 6.66
C ARG A 53 -0.62 -12.03 7.15
N CYS A 54 -1.85 -11.68 6.78
CA CYS A 54 -2.50 -10.46 7.26
C CYS A 54 -2.66 -10.46 8.77
N MET A 55 -3.18 -11.56 9.32
CA MET A 55 -3.34 -11.71 10.76
C MET A 55 -2.00 -11.76 11.49
N ALA A 56 -1.04 -12.54 11.00
CA ALA A 56 0.28 -12.66 11.61
C ALA A 56 1.04 -11.33 11.62
N LEU A 57 1.05 -10.60 10.50
CA LEU A 57 1.75 -9.33 10.40
C LEU A 57 1.07 -8.24 11.25
N ALA A 58 -0.27 -8.17 11.25
CA ALA A 58 -0.99 -7.21 12.08
C ALA A 58 -0.76 -7.47 13.59
N GLN A 59 -0.75 -8.75 14.00
CA GLN A 59 -0.42 -9.12 15.37
C GLN A 59 1.01 -8.71 15.73
N LEU A 60 1.98 -9.04 14.87
CA LEU A 60 3.39 -8.69 15.07
C LEU A 60 3.59 -7.18 15.20
N LEU A 61 2.93 -6.37 14.36
CA LEU A 61 2.97 -4.91 14.46
C LEU A 61 2.43 -4.41 15.81
N VAL A 62 1.30 -4.95 16.27
CA VAL A 62 0.72 -4.58 17.57
C VAL A 62 1.64 -4.97 18.73
N GLU A 63 2.27 -6.14 18.67
CA GLU A 63 3.25 -6.60 19.67
C GLU A 63 4.50 -5.71 19.72
N GLN A 64 4.87 -5.09 18.59
CA GLN A 64 5.95 -4.10 18.50
C GLN A 64 5.47 -2.65 18.74
N ASN A 65 4.30 -2.47 19.35
CA ASN A 65 3.71 -1.16 19.67
C ASN A 65 3.34 -0.28 18.46
N PHE A 66 3.20 -0.85 17.26
CA PHE A 66 2.61 -0.17 16.11
C PHE A 66 1.09 -0.41 16.08
N PRO A 67 0.24 0.62 16.29
CA PRO A 67 -1.21 0.46 16.28
C PRO A 67 -1.73 0.07 14.89
N ALA A 68 -1.88 -1.23 14.66
CA ALA A 68 -2.34 -1.80 13.41
C ALA A 68 -3.76 -2.37 13.49
N ILE A 69 -4.45 -2.38 12.34
CA ILE A 69 -5.73 -3.07 12.14
C ILE A 69 -5.63 -3.98 10.91
N ALA A 70 -6.26 -5.15 10.98
CA ALA A 70 -6.29 -6.11 9.88
C ALA A 70 -7.65 -6.10 9.17
N ILE A 71 -7.66 -6.09 7.84
CA ILE A 71 -8.83 -6.35 6.98
C ILE A 71 -8.47 -7.42 5.96
N HIS A 72 -9.16 -8.55 5.97
CA HIS A 72 -8.85 -9.64 5.04
C HIS A 72 -10.09 -10.24 4.38
N ARG A 73 -9.90 -10.94 3.26
CA ARG A 73 -10.98 -11.53 2.45
C ARG A 73 -11.89 -12.52 3.19
N GLY A 74 -11.43 -13.12 4.28
CA GLY A 74 -12.24 -14.02 5.12
C GLY A 74 -13.20 -13.33 6.13
N MET A 75 -13.23 -12.00 6.20
CA MET A 75 -14.13 -11.27 7.09
C MET A 75 -15.49 -11.02 6.44
N ALA A 76 -16.55 -11.03 7.24
CA ALA A 76 -17.87 -10.56 6.82
C ALA A 76 -17.78 -9.10 6.33
N GLN A 77 -18.61 -8.74 5.35
CA GLN A 77 -18.57 -7.40 4.76
C GLN A 77 -18.81 -6.29 5.79
N GLU A 78 -19.74 -6.49 6.71
CA GLU A 78 -20.04 -5.55 7.80
C GLU A 78 -18.82 -5.30 8.70
N GLU A 79 -18.11 -6.36 9.10
CA GLU A 79 -16.90 -6.26 9.91
C GLU A 79 -15.78 -5.52 9.15
N ARG A 80 -15.61 -5.81 7.85
CA ARG A 80 -14.64 -5.10 7.00
C ARG A 80 -14.94 -3.60 6.92
N LEU A 81 -16.21 -3.23 6.81
CA LEU A 81 -16.64 -1.82 6.78
C LEU A 81 -16.44 -1.15 8.14
N SER A 82 -16.77 -1.83 9.24
CA SER A 82 -16.54 -1.33 10.61
C SER A 82 -15.06 -1.05 10.87
N ARG A 83 -14.18 -2.00 10.57
CA ARG A 83 -12.72 -1.83 10.71
C ARG A 83 -12.17 -0.75 9.81
N TYR A 84 -12.68 -0.68 8.59
CA TYR A 84 -12.29 0.38 7.67
C TYR A 84 -12.66 1.76 8.22
N GLN A 85 -13.86 1.90 8.79
CA GLN A 85 -14.31 3.15 9.39
C GLN A 85 -13.40 3.54 10.58
N GLN A 86 -13.02 2.59 11.45
CA GLN A 86 -12.04 2.84 12.53
C GLN A 86 -10.69 3.34 11.99
N PHE A 87 -10.21 2.78 10.88
CA PHE A 87 -9.00 3.26 10.22
C PHE A 87 -9.18 4.67 9.68
N LYS A 88 -10.30 4.95 9.00
CA LYS A 88 -10.62 6.27 8.44
C LYS A 88 -10.74 7.35 9.53
N ASP A 89 -11.27 6.97 10.69
CA ASP A 89 -11.40 7.82 11.88
C ASP A 89 -10.09 7.95 12.67
N PHE A 90 -8.97 7.52 12.09
CA PHE A 90 -7.61 7.66 12.63
C PHE A 90 -7.39 6.94 13.98
N GLN A 91 -8.22 5.95 14.31
CA GLN A 91 -8.05 5.17 15.53
C GLN A 91 -6.81 4.27 15.48
N ARG A 92 -6.37 3.92 14.26
CA ARG A 92 -5.17 3.13 13.98
C ARG A 92 -4.40 3.76 12.82
N ARG A 93 -3.07 3.77 12.91
CA ARG A 93 -2.21 4.36 11.89
C ARG A 93 -1.80 3.37 10.81
N ILE A 94 -1.85 2.06 11.07
CA ILE A 94 -1.45 1.04 10.10
C ILE A 94 -2.64 0.13 9.77
N LEU A 95 -2.87 -0.11 8.49
CA LEU A 95 -3.84 -1.09 7.99
C LEU A 95 -3.08 -2.20 7.24
N VAL A 96 -3.19 -3.43 7.72
CA VAL A 96 -2.72 -4.62 6.99
C VAL A 96 -3.92 -5.22 6.25
N ALA A 97 -3.78 -5.44 4.94
CA ALA A 97 -4.88 -5.94 4.13
C ALA A 97 -4.47 -6.98 3.09
N THR A 98 -5.35 -7.94 2.82
CA THR A 98 -5.15 -8.83 1.66
C THR A 98 -5.52 -8.13 0.36
N ASN A 99 -6.66 -7.46 0.37
CA ASN A 99 -7.17 -6.58 -0.68
C ASN A 99 -8.20 -5.66 -0.02
N LEU A 100 -8.24 -4.41 -0.49
CA LEU A 100 -9.27 -3.45 -0.13
C LEU A 100 -10.41 -3.53 -1.16
N PHE A 101 -11.62 -3.08 -0.80
CA PHE A 101 -12.76 -3.09 -1.71
C PHE A 101 -12.40 -2.36 -3.03
N GLY A 102 -12.67 -2.99 -4.17
CA GLY A 102 -12.14 -2.58 -5.49
C GLY A 102 -12.50 -1.15 -5.91
N ARG A 103 -13.65 -0.61 -5.48
CA ARG A 103 -14.09 0.78 -5.74
C ARG A 103 -14.65 1.42 -4.46
N GLY A 104 -14.44 2.73 -4.28
CA GLY A 104 -15.12 3.53 -3.24
C GLY A 104 -14.42 3.70 -1.88
N MET A 105 -13.28 3.03 -1.62
CA MET A 105 -12.49 3.30 -0.41
C MET A 105 -11.55 4.48 -0.62
N ASP A 106 -11.98 5.64 -0.16
CA ASP A 106 -11.17 6.85 -0.10
C ASP A 106 -10.45 6.97 1.25
N ILE A 107 -9.11 7.03 1.23
CA ILE A 107 -8.31 7.25 2.43
C ILE A 107 -7.33 8.38 2.15
N GLU A 108 -7.85 9.61 2.20
CA GLU A 108 -7.11 10.85 1.92
C GLU A 108 -5.85 11.03 2.79
N ARG A 109 -5.77 10.34 3.93
CA ARG A 109 -4.66 10.44 4.90
C ARG A 109 -3.57 9.39 4.72
N VAL A 110 -3.71 8.46 3.78
CA VAL A 110 -2.68 7.45 3.49
C VAL A 110 -1.62 8.07 2.61
N ASN A 111 -0.40 8.18 3.14
CA ASN A 111 0.75 8.69 2.43
C ASN A 111 1.79 7.61 2.09
N ILE A 112 1.72 6.42 2.71
CA ILE A 112 2.59 5.30 2.37
C ILE A 112 1.79 4.02 2.12
N VAL A 113 2.09 3.35 1.00
CA VAL A 113 1.62 2.01 0.66
C VAL A 113 2.81 1.06 0.58
N PHE A 114 2.73 -0.07 1.28
CA PHE A 114 3.65 -1.19 1.13
C PHE A 114 2.99 -2.34 0.39
N ASN A 115 3.60 -2.79 -0.70
CA ASN A 115 3.38 -4.14 -1.20
C ASN A 115 4.37 -5.07 -0.50
N TYR A 116 4.00 -5.53 0.69
CA TYR A 116 4.80 -6.47 1.48
C TYR A 116 4.90 -7.83 0.77
N ASP A 117 3.81 -8.25 0.13
CA ASP A 117 3.82 -9.29 -0.89
C ASP A 117 3.48 -8.66 -2.24
N MET A 118 4.24 -9.04 -3.29
CA MET A 118 3.99 -8.60 -4.65
C MET A 118 2.52 -8.86 -5.04
N PRO A 119 1.83 -7.90 -5.68
CA PRO A 119 0.52 -8.13 -6.28
C PRO A 119 0.53 -9.27 -7.28
N GLU A 120 -0.64 -9.85 -7.53
CA GLU A 120 -0.81 -10.97 -8.47
C GLU A 120 -0.56 -10.55 -9.93
N ASP A 121 -0.82 -9.28 -10.25
CA ASP A 121 -0.66 -8.69 -11.57
C ASP A 121 -0.48 -7.17 -11.50
N SER A 122 -0.23 -6.55 -12.65
CA SER A 122 -0.04 -5.11 -12.79
C SER A 122 -1.31 -4.30 -12.49
N ASP A 123 -2.50 -4.84 -12.75
CA ASP A 123 -3.77 -4.15 -12.45
C ASP A 123 -3.98 -4.03 -10.94
N THR A 124 -3.69 -5.10 -10.21
CA THR A 124 -3.72 -5.15 -8.76
C THR A 124 -2.68 -4.19 -8.17
N TYR A 125 -1.48 -4.10 -8.76
CA TYR A 125 -0.49 -3.09 -8.37
C TYR A 125 -1.10 -1.69 -8.43
N LEU A 126 -1.66 -1.31 -9.58
CA LEU A 126 -2.25 0.01 -9.80
C LEU A 126 -3.37 0.31 -8.80
N HIS A 127 -4.27 -0.65 -8.57
CA HIS A 127 -5.37 -0.49 -7.60
C HIS A 127 -4.91 -0.35 -6.15
N ARG A 128 -3.76 -0.92 -5.79
CA ARG A 128 -3.15 -0.82 -4.46
C ARG A 128 -2.45 0.51 -4.28
N VAL A 129 -1.59 0.90 -5.22
CA VAL A 129 -0.73 2.07 -5.05
C VAL A 129 -1.47 3.38 -5.32
N ALA A 130 -2.51 3.38 -6.16
CA ALA A 130 -3.38 4.54 -6.35
C ALA A 130 -4.23 4.89 -5.11
N ARG A 131 -4.10 4.12 -4.02
CA ARG A 131 -4.64 4.49 -2.70
C ARG A 131 -3.75 5.49 -1.96
N ALA A 132 -2.49 5.64 -2.34
CA ALA A 132 -1.64 6.75 -1.94
C ALA A 132 -1.68 7.83 -3.03
N GLY A 133 -1.79 9.10 -2.64
CA GLY A 133 -1.67 10.23 -3.57
C GLY A 133 -2.94 10.61 -4.34
N ARG A 134 -4.14 10.37 -3.79
CA ARG A 134 -5.40 10.78 -4.44
C ARG A 134 -5.62 12.30 -4.34
N PHE A 135 -6.19 12.92 -5.38
CA PHE A 135 -6.50 14.37 -5.46
C PHE A 135 -5.29 15.31 -5.29
N GLY A 136 -4.28 15.15 -6.15
CA GLY A 136 -3.13 16.07 -6.17
C GLY A 136 -2.17 15.92 -5.00
N THR A 137 -2.42 14.95 -4.10
CA THR A 137 -1.57 14.69 -2.95
C THR A 137 -0.36 13.85 -3.34
N LYS A 138 0.75 14.08 -2.64
CA LYS A 138 1.97 13.27 -2.76
C LYS A 138 1.79 11.95 -2.01
N GLY A 139 2.49 10.91 -2.45
CA GLY A 139 2.48 9.62 -1.77
C GLY A 139 3.71 8.78 -2.09
N LEU A 140 3.91 7.72 -1.32
CA LEU A 140 5.02 6.79 -1.44
C LEU A 140 4.50 5.35 -1.54
N ALA A 141 4.96 4.62 -2.55
CA ALA A 141 4.73 3.19 -2.68
C ALA A 141 6.06 2.45 -2.65
N ILE A 142 6.17 1.46 -1.75
CA ILE A 142 7.36 0.60 -1.63
C ILE A 142 6.94 -0.84 -1.84
N THR A 143 7.58 -1.52 -2.79
CA THR A 143 7.29 -2.92 -3.14
C THR A 143 8.44 -3.83 -2.78
N PHE A 144 8.16 -4.90 -2.04
CA PHE A 144 9.16 -5.93 -1.75
C PHE A 144 9.19 -6.97 -2.87
N VAL A 145 10.40 -7.25 -3.36
CA VAL A 145 10.69 -8.21 -4.43
C VAL A 145 11.53 -9.33 -3.83
N SER A 146 10.99 -10.55 -3.75
CA SER A 146 11.66 -11.67 -3.09
C SER A 146 12.15 -12.77 -4.01
N ASP A 147 11.61 -12.85 -5.22
CA ASP A 147 12.02 -13.84 -6.21
C ASP A 147 11.96 -13.29 -7.64
N GLU A 148 12.32 -14.13 -8.60
CA GLU A 148 12.32 -13.76 -10.02
C GLU A 148 10.91 -13.53 -10.58
N ASN A 149 9.88 -14.15 -10.01
CA ASN A 149 8.51 -13.94 -10.46
C ASN A 149 8.01 -12.57 -10.01
N ASP A 150 8.32 -12.17 -8.77
CA ASP A 150 8.07 -10.82 -8.29
C ASP A 150 8.75 -9.79 -9.21
N ALA A 151 10.01 -10.02 -9.58
CA ALA A 151 10.74 -9.13 -10.49
C ALA A 151 10.10 -9.03 -11.88
N LYS A 152 9.55 -10.13 -12.41
CA LYS A 152 8.81 -10.13 -13.69
C LYS A 152 7.55 -9.28 -13.59
N ILE A 153 6.74 -9.47 -12.54
CA ILE A 153 5.51 -8.68 -12.34
C ILE A 153 5.85 -7.19 -12.19
N LEU A 154 6.94 -6.85 -11.50
CA LEU A 154 7.38 -5.47 -11.38
C LEU A 154 7.81 -4.88 -12.74
N ASN A 155 8.49 -5.65 -13.58
CA ASN A 155 8.83 -5.21 -14.94
C ASN A 155 7.57 -5.01 -15.79
N ASP A 156 6.59 -5.92 -15.70
CA ASP A 156 5.31 -5.78 -16.39
C ASP A 156 4.56 -4.50 -15.96
N VAL A 157 4.63 -4.13 -14.67
CA VAL A 157 4.09 -2.85 -14.15
C VAL A 157 4.78 -1.65 -14.80
N GLN A 158 6.12 -1.66 -14.85
CA GLN A 158 6.90 -0.55 -15.42
C GLN A 158 6.61 -0.37 -16.91
N ASP A 159 6.58 -1.47 -17.67
CA ASP A 159 6.32 -1.46 -19.11
C ASP A 159 4.88 -1.04 -19.42
N ARG A 160 3.90 -1.57 -18.69
CA ARG A 160 2.48 -1.33 -18.96
C ARG A 160 2.04 0.10 -18.65
N PHE A 161 2.58 0.69 -17.59
CA PHE A 161 2.18 2.03 -17.15
C PHE A 161 3.20 3.12 -17.49
N GLU A 162 4.27 2.77 -18.19
CA GLU A 162 5.36 3.68 -18.58
C GLU A 162 5.94 4.43 -17.37
N VAL A 163 6.13 3.72 -16.24
CA VAL A 163 6.68 4.27 -15.00
C VAL A 163 8.02 3.62 -14.66
N ASN A 164 8.92 4.39 -14.05
CA ASN A 164 10.17 3.87 -13.50
C ASN A 164 10.01 3.64 -11.99
N VAL A 165 10.04 2.38 -11.56
CA VAL A 165 10.06 2.01 -10.15
C VAL A 165 11.51 1.74 -9.76
N ALA A 166 12.17 2.75 -9.21
CA ALA A 166 13.59 2.65 -8.87
C ALA A 166 13.83 1.78 -7.63
N GLU A 167 15.06 1.33 -7.44
CA GLU A 167 15.45 0.73 -6.15
C GLU A 167 15.39 1.80 -5.05
N LEU A 168 14.93 1.41 -3.86
CA LEU A 168 14.77 2.32 -2.72
C LEU A 168 16.12 2.96 -2.36
N PRO A 169 16.25 4.30 -2.40
CA PRO A 169 17.47 4.98 -1.98
C PRO A 169 17.67 4.87 -0.45
N GLU A 170 18.88 5.18 0.01
CA GLU A 170 19.18 5.24 1.45
C GLU A 170 18.39 6.35 2.17
N GLU A 171 18.12 7.45 1.46
CA GLU A 171 17.40 8.61 1.96
C GLU A 171 16.25 8.98 1.00
N ILE A 172 15.07 9.28 1.58
CA ILE A 172 13.91 9.78 0.84
C ILE A 172 13.52 11.13 1.45
N ASP A 173 13.46 12.16 0.62
CA ASP A 173 12.98 13.47 1.07
C ASP A 173 11.48 13.40 1.38
N ILE A 174 11.12 13.64 2.64
CA ILE A 174 9.74 13.65 3.16
C ILE A 174 8.84 14.58 2.34
N SER A 175 9.37 15.70 1.84
CA SER A 175 8.63 16.66 1.04
C SER A 175 8.14 16.08 -0.29
N THR A 176 8.70 14.95 -0.75
CA THR A 176 8.32 14.29 -2.01
C THR A 176 7.08 13.41 -1.89
N TYR A 177 6.72 13.00 -0.68
CA TYR A 177 5.61 12.06 -0.45
C TYR A 177 4.64 12.48 0.67
N ILE A 178 4.93 13.58 1.38
CA ILE A 178 4.01 14.23 2.31
C ILE A 178 3.81 15.68 1.89
N GLU A 179 2.55 16.09 1.74
CA GLU A 179 2.23 17.51 1.64
C GLU A 179 2.31 18.14 3.04
N GLN A 180 3.21 19.11 3.20
CA GLN A 180 3.23 19.91 4.42
C GLN A 180 1.95 20.74 4.48
N SER A 181 1.12 20.47 5.48
CA SER A 181 -0.02 21.34 5.80
C SER A 181 0.55 22.69 6.24
N ARG A 182 0.28 23.74 5.45
CA ARG A 182 0.47 25.13 5.88
C ARG A 182 -0.59 25.51 6.91
#